data_AF-A0A377D6N0-F1
#
_entry.id   AF-A0A377D6N0-F1
#
_cell.length_a   1.000
_cell.length_b   1.000
_cell.length_c   1.000
_cell.angle_alpha   90.00
_cell.angle_beta   90.00
_cell.angle_gamma   90.00
#
_symmetry.space_group_name_H-M   'P 1'
#
loop_
_entity.id
_entity.type
_entity.pdbx_description
1 polymer ?
#
loop_
_entity_poly.entity_id
_entity_poly.type
_entity_poly.pdbx_seq_one_letter_code
_entity_poly.pdbx_strand_id
1 'polypeptide(L)' 'MALHDENVVWHAIRSLVQQRELHHGHRGVVLWFTGPLRVR' A
#
# COMPACT_ATOMS: atom_id res chain seq x y z
N MET A 1 -1.45 -9.00 -15.21
CA MET A 1 -1.69 -9.62 -13.89
C MET A 1 -0.55 -10.59 -13.67
N ALA A 2 0.30 -10.39 -12.66
CA ALA A 2 1.50 -11.20 -12.49
C ALA A 2 1.11 -12.66 -12.19
N LEU A 3 1.67 -13.60 -12.96
CA LEU A 3 1.63 -15.03 -12.66
C LEU A 3 2.28 -15.26 -11.28
N HIS A 4 1.72 -16.18 -10.50
CA HIS A 4 2.19 -16.53 -9.16
C HIS A 4 3.71 -16.79 -9.15
N ASP A 5 4.46 -16.01 -8.37
CA ASP A 5 5.88 -16.24 -8.09
C ASP A 5 6.00 -17.36 -7.05
N GLU A 6 6.60 -18.47 -7.44
CA GLU A 6 6.79 -19.68 -6.61
C GLU A 6 7.66 -19.46 -5.38
N ASN A 7 8.40 -18.34 -5.32
CA ASN A 7 9.22 -17.96 -4.17
C ASN A 7 8.50 -17.02 -3.20
N VAL A 8 7.27 -16.60 -3.51
CA VAL A 8 6.50 -15.67 -2.65
C VAL A 8 5.30 -16.39 -2.05
N VAL A 9 5.39 -16.66 -0.74
CA VAL A 9 4.26 -17.15 0.06
C VAL A 9 3.59 -15.98 0.76
N TRP A 10 2.32 -15.72 0.43
CA TRP A 10 1.51 -14.70 1.11
C TRP A 10 0.80 -15.31 2.31
N HIS A 11 1.09 -14.82 3.51
CA HIS A 11 0.32 -15.15 4.70
C HIS A 11 -0.74 -14.09 4.96
N ALA A 12 -2.02 -14.50 4.94
CA ALA A 12 -3.12 -13.63 5.31
C ALA A 12 -3.08 -13.35 6.82
N ILE A 13 -2.66 -12.15 7.21
CA ILE A 13 -2.78 -11.69 8.60
C ILE A 13 -4.11 -10.93 8.72
N ARG A 14 -4.99 -11.44 9.58
CA ARG A 14 -6.24 -10.75 9.90
C ARG A 14 -5.95 -9.60 10.84
N SER A 15 -5.79 -8.41 10.28
CA SER A 15 -5.74 -7.17 11.04
C SER A 15 -6.86 -6.24 10.56
N LEU A 16 -7.60 -5.66 11.49
CA LEU A 16 -8.61 -4.65 11.16
C LEU A 16 -7.92 -3.37 10.69
N VAL A 17 -8.52 -2.69 9.72
CA VAL A 17 -8.01 -1.41 9.20
C VAL A 17 -7.81 -0.41 10.33
N GLN A 18 -8.77 -0.29 11.25
CA GLN A 18 -8.70 0.60 12.40
C GLN A 18 -7.51 0.29 13.32
N GLN A 19 -7.18 -0.98 13.53
CA GLN A 19 -6.02 -1.36 14.34
C GLN A 19 -4.70 -0.92 13.67
N ARG A 20 -4.60 -1.04 12.35
CA ARG A 20 -3.44 -0.55 11.60
C ARG A 20 -3.31 0.97 11.69
N GLU A 21 -4.40 1.70 11.47
CA GLU A 21 -4.38 3.17 11.51
C GLU A 21 -4.04 3.70 12.92
N LEU A 22 -4.58 3.08 13.98
CA LEU A 22 -4.22 3.41 15.36
C LEU A 22 -2.74 3.12 15.65
N HIS A 23 -2.25 1.94 15.25
CA HIS A 23 -0.87 1.56 15.48
C HIS A 23 0.14 2.48 14.77
N HIS A 24 -0.20 2.91 13.56
CA HIS A 24 0.69 3.76 12.75
C HIS A 24 0.47 5.27 12.96
N GLY A 25 -0.60 5.66 13.66
CA GLY A 25 -0.93 7.07 13.92
C GLY A 25 -1.34 7.87 12.69
N HIS A 26 -1.59 7.22 11.56
CA HIS A 26 -2.00 7.84 10.31
C HIS A 26 -2.88 6.90 9.48
N ARG A 27 -3.64 7.49 8.55
CA ARG A 27 -4.42 6.73 7.57
C ARG A 27 -3.59 6.45 6.34
N GLY A 28 -3.80 5.28 5.74
CA GLY A 28 -3.23 4.97 4.43
C GLY A 28 -3.81 5.91 3.37
N VAL A 29 -2.95 6.49 2.54
CA VAL A 29 -3.34 7.34 1.41
C VAL A 29 -2.59 6.90 0.17
N VAL A 30 -3.23 6.98 -0.99
CA VAL A 30 -2.58 6.83 -2.29
C VAL A 30 -2.43 8.22 -2.88
N LEU A 31 -1.19 8.68 -3.05
CA LEU A 31 -0.87 9.89 -3.79
C LEU A 31 -0.26 9.47 -5.13
N TRP A 32 -0.97 9.77 -6.22
CA TRP A 32 -0.53 9.43 -7.57
C TRP A 32 -0.45 10.70 -8.42
N PHE A 33 0.78 11.18 -8.65
CA PHE A 33 1.03 12.33 -9.51
C PHE A 33 1.05 11.90 -10.98
N THR A 34 0.45 12.69 -11.85
CA THR A 34 0.48 12.48 -13.30
C THR A 34 0.83 13.78 -14.02
N GLY A 35 1.38 13.64 -15.23
CA GLY A 35 1.72 14.77 -16.09
C GLY A 35 3.16 15.28 -15.91
N PRO A 36 3.59 16.23 -16.75
CA PRO A 36 4.95 16.75 -16.72
C PRO A 36 5.17 17.65 -15.50
N LEU A 37 6.27 17.42 -14.79
CA LEU A 37 6.74 18.31 -13.74
C LEU A 37 7.18 19.64 -14.37
N ARG A 38 6.42 20.71 -14.16
CA ARG A 38 6.89 22.07 -14.46
C ARG A 38 7.61 22.60 -13.23
N VAL A 39 8.92 22.69 -13.33
CA VAL A 39 9.74 23.50 -12.41
C VAL A 39 9.77 24.91 -13.00
N ARG A 40 9.49 25.94 -12.18
CA ARG A 40 9.67 27.34 -12.56
C ARG A 40 11.14 27.72 -12.47
#